data_AF-A0A2D4IFG3-F1
#
_entry.id   AF-A0A2D4IFG3-F1
#
_cell.length_a   1.000
_cell.length_b   1.000
_cell.length_c   1.000
_cell.angle_alpha   90.00
_cell.angle_beta   90.00
_cell.angle_gamma   90.00
#
_symmetry.space_group_name_H-M   'P 1'
#
loop_
_entity.id
_entity.type
_entity.pdbx_description
1 polymer ?
#
loop_
_entity_poly.entity_id
_entity_poly.type
_entity_poly.pdbx_seq_one_letter_code
_entity_poly.pdbx_strand_id
1 'polypeptide(L)'
;MKMADAKQKRNEQLKRWIGSETDQEPPVVKRKKTKVKFDDSAVFLAACSSGDTEEVLRLLERGADINYANVDGFAALHQACIDDNIDMVKFLVENGASINQPDNEGWIPLHAAASCGYLDIAEYLISQGAYVGAVNSEGNTPLDIAEEEAMEELLQNEVNRQGVDIEAARKEEERIMLRDARQWLNSGNINDVRHAKSGGTALHVAAAKGYTEVLKLLIQAGYDVNIKDYDGWTPLHAAAHWGKEEACRILVENLCDMETVNKVGQTAFDVADEDVLGYLEELQKKQNMVGFFSVPEQNVN
;
A
#
# COMPACT_ATOMS: atom_id res chain seq x y z
N MET A 1 -11.15 2.88 -59.86
CA MET A 1 -9.89 3.39 -59.28
C MET A 1 -9.66 2.62 -57.98
N LYS A 2 -8.74 1.63 -57.98
CA LYS A 2 -8.51 0.77 -56.80
C LYS A 2 -8.12 1.66 -55.61
N MET A 3 -8.69 1.41 -54.43
CA MET A 3 -8.33 2.09 -53.20
C MET A 3 -6.81 2.18 -53.09
N ALA A 4 -6.25 3.38 -53.06
CA ALA A 4 -4.85 3.54 -52.72
C ALA A 4 -4.62 2.87 -51.36
N ASP A 5 -3.72 1.88 -51.35
CA ASP A 5 -3.30 1.14 -50.17
C ASP A 5 -2.97 2.12 -49.03
N ALA A 6 -3.32 1.81 -47.79
CA ALA A 6 -3.15 2.71 -46.66
C ALA A 6 -1.69 3.19 -46.51
N LYS A 7 -0.74 2.34 -46.93
CA LYS A 7 0.70 2.66 -47.03
C LYS A 7 0.98 3.80 -48.00
N GLN A 8 0.32 3.81 -49.16
CA GLN A 8 0.49 4.85 -50.17
C GLN A 8 -0.09 6.19 -49.71
N LYS A 9 -1.27 6.17 -49.06
CA LYS A 9 -1.87 7.39 -48.48
C LYS A 9 -1.01 8.01 -47.39
N ARG A 10 -0.41 7.19 -46.51
CA ARG A 10 0.55 7.67 -45.49
C ARG A 10 1.81 8.27 -46.12
N ASN A 11 2.36 7.63 -47.16
CA ASN A 11 3.51 8.18 -47.88
C ASN A 11 3.21 9.53 -48.55
N GLU A 12 2.01 9.68 -49.13
CA GLU A 12 1.59 10.96 -49.70
C GLU A 12 1.33 12.04 -48.62
N GLN A 13 0.83 11.65 -47.45
CA GLN A 13 0.66 12.55 -46.32
C GLN A 13 2.01 13.06 -45.79
N LEU A 14 3.01 12.19 -45.64
CA LEU A 14 4.37 12.57 -45.24
C LEU A 14 5.01 13.54 -46.25
N LYS A 15 4.78 13.33 -47.55
CA LYS A 15 5.26 14.26 -48.59
C LYS A 15 4.65 15.66 -48.47
N ARG A 16 3.41 15.79 -47.98
CA ARG A 16 2.76 17.08 -47.73
C ARG A 16 3.21 17.72 -46.42
N TRP A 17 3.64 16.91 -45.46
CA TRP A 17 4.19 17.39 -44.20
C TRP A 17 5.56 18.03 -44.39
N ILE A 18 6.44 17.45 -45.23
CA ILE A 18 7.74 18.04 -45.57
C ILE A 18 7.56 19.45 -46.16
N GLY A 19 8.18 20.44 -45.54
CA GLY A 19 8.09 21.87 -45.87
C GLY A 19 6.88 22.60 -45.29
N SER A 20 5.97 21.90 -44.61
CA SER A 20 4.80 22.50 -43.95
C SER A 20 5.19 23.24 -42.67
N GLU A 21 4.27 24.05 -42.15
CA GLU A 21 4.47 24.80 -40.89
C GLU A 21 4.76 23.89 -39.69
N THR A 22 4.35 22.62 -39.73
CA THR A 22 4.58 21.65 -38.65
C THR A 22 5.84 20.79 -38.85
N ASP A 23 6.53 20.93 -39.99
CA ASP A 23 7.87 20.38 -40.25
C ASP A 23 8.96 21.42 -39.96
N GLN A 24 8.62 22.71 -40.05
CA GLN A 24 9.54 23.80 -39.71
C GLN A 24 9.65 23.96 -38.19
N GLU A 25 10.70 23.41 -37.58
CA GLU A 25 11.04 23.72 -36.20
C GLU A 25 11.42 25.20 -36.07
N PRO A 26 10.73 26.00 -35.23
CA PRO A 26 11.09 27.38 -35.04
C PRO A 26 12.47 27.48 -34.34
N PRO A 27 13.41 28.32 -34.83
CA PRO A 27 14.76 28.41 -34.28
C PRO A 27 14.81 28.94 -32.84
N VAL A 28 13.72 29.55 -32.36
CA VAL A 28 13.53 29.97 -30.97
C VAL A 28 12.09 29.70 -30.59
N VAL A 29 11.87 28.81 -29.61
CA VAL A 29 10.58 28.63 -28.97
C VAL A 29 10.25 29.92 -28.20
N LYS A 30 9.49 30.83 -28.83
CA LYS A 30 8.97 32.01 -28.14
C LYS A 30 8.02 31.54 -27.04
N ARG A 31 8.48 31.51 -25.79
CA ARG A 31 7.67 31.22 -24.60
C ARG A 31 6.55 32.27 -24.50
N LYS A 32 5.42 32.01 -25.17
CA LYS A 32 4.15 32.67 -24.87
C LYS A 32 3.86 32.42 -23.40
N LYS A 33 3.18 33.36 -22.72
CA LYS A 33 2.75 33.18 -21.33
C LYS A 33 2.04 31.83 -21.18
N THR A 34 2.72 30.85 -20.58
CA THR A 34 2.18 29.50 -20.39
C THR A 34 1.08 29.61 -19.35
N LYS A 35 -0.17 29.52 -19.79
CA LYS A 35 -1.35 29.59 -18.91
C LYS A 35 -1.70 28.24 -18.30
N VAL A 36 -1.36 27.15 -18.99
CA VAL A 36 -1.58 25.78 -18.52
C VAL A 36 -0.46 25.42 -17.56
N LYS A 37 -0.83 24.89 -16.41
CA LYS A 37 0.09 24.35 -15.40
C LYS A 37 -0.42 22.98 -14.97
N PHE A 38 0.49 22.11 -14.59
CA PHE A 38 0.18 20.87 -13.90
C PHE A 38 0.33 21.09 -12.39
N ASP A 39 -0.18 20.14 -11.63
CA ASP A 39 0.08 20.06 -10.20
C ASP A 39 1.59 19.93 -9.95
N ASP A 40 2.11 20.70 -8.98
CA ASP A 40 3.56 20.79 -8.75
C ASP A 40 4.15 19.43 -8.32
N SER A 41 3.37 18.62 -7.61
CA SER A 41 3.79 17.29 -7.17
C SER A 41 3.84 16.28 -8.31
N ALA A 42 2.87 16.33 -9.23
CA ALA A 42 2.91 15.53 -10.46
C ALA A 42 4.11 15.91 -11.35
N VAL A 43 4.43 17.21 -11.44
CA VAL A 43 5.61 17.68 -12.19
C VAL A 43 6.90 17.22 -11.52
N PHE A 44 6.97 17.27 -10.19
CA PHE A 44 8.12 16.83 -9.41
C PHE A 44 8.44 15.35 -9.63
N LEU A 45 7.45 14.47 -9.49
CA LEU A 45 7.65 13.03 -9.74
C LEU A 45 8.11 12.77 -11.18
N ALA A 46 7.49 13.44 -12.15
CA ALA A 46 7.85 13.28 -13.56
C ALA A 46 9.29 13.74 -13.87
N ALA A 47 9.75 14.84 -13.26
CA ALA A 47 11.11 15.33 -13.41
C ALA A 47 12.15 14.37 -12.82
N CYS A 48 11.82 13.75 -11.67
CA CYS A 48 12.65 12.70 -11.08
C CYS A 48 12.73 11.48 -12.02
N SER A 49 11.58 10.98 -12.51
CA SER A 49 11.53 9.83 -13.43
C SER A 49 12.28 10.08 -14.74
N SER A 50 12.33 11.32 -15.23
CA SER A 50 13.10 11.65 -16.44
C SER A 50 14.60 11.83 -16.21
N GLY A 51 15.06 11.83 -14.95
CA GLY A 51 16.46 12.09 -14.60
C GLY A 51 16.87 13.56 -14.66
N ASP A 52 15.93 14.51 -14.74
CA ASP A 52 16.22 15.95 -14.90
C ASP A 52 16.52 16.60 -13.54
N THR A 53 17.73 16.34 -13.02
CA THR A 53 18.16 16.82 -11.69
C THR A 53 18.16 18.36 -11.58
N GLU A 54 18.37 19.09 -12.68
CA GLU A 54 18.31 20.56 -12.69
C GLU A 54 16.88 21.06 -12.45
N GLU A 55 15.89 20.47 -13.13
CA GLU A 55 14.49 20.80 -12.89
C GLU A 55 14.04 20.36 -11.48
N VAL A 56 14.50 19.20 -11.00
CA VAL A 56 14.20 18.76 -9.63
C VAL A 56 14.72 19.75 -8.60
N LEU A 57 15.98 20.22 -8.70
CA LEU A 57 16.52 21.26 -7.81
C LEU A 57 15.66 22.52 -7.83
N ARG A 58 15.27 22.98 -9.01
CA ARG A 58 14.43 24.18 -9.16
C ARG A 58 13.05 24.01 -8.50
N LEU A 59 12.47 22.80 -8.57
CA LEU A 59 11.20 22.50 -7.94
C LEU A 59 11.35 22.46 -6.41
N LEU A 60 12.42 21.87 -5.89
CA LEU A 60 12.73 21.87 -4.45
C LEU A 60 12.94 23.29 -3.92
N GLU A 61 13.67 24.15 -4.64
CA GLU A 61 13.82 25.58 -4.30
C GLU A 61 12.49 26.34 -4.28
N ARG A 62 11.49 25.87 -5.04
CA ARG A 62 10.12 26.41 -5.03
C ARG A 62 9.23 25.83 -3.96
N GLY A 63 9.74 24.91 -3.14
CA GLY A 63 9.02 24.28 -2.03
C GLY A 63 8.26 23.02 -2.43
N ALA A 64 8.66 22.34 -3.52
CA ALA A 64 8.19 20.98 -3.77
C ALA A 64 8.61 20.07 -2.60
N ASP A 65 7.71 19.18 -2.18
CA ASP A 65 8.01 18.19 -1.17
C ASP A 65 8.75 17.00 -1.80
N ILE A 66 10.01 16.82 -1.40
CA ILE A 66 10.87 15.72 -1.90
C ILE A 66 10.30 14.33 -1.56
N ASN A 67 9.47 14.27 -0.51
CA ASN A 67 8.84 13.07 0.02
C ASN A 67 7.39 12.92 -0.47
N TYR A 68 6.96 13.76 -1.41
CA TYR A 68 5.67 13.56 -2.06
C TYR A 68 5.62 12.17 -2.72
N ALA A 69 4.48 11.52 -2.55
CA ALA A 69 4.24 10.18 -3.03
C ALA A 69 3.00 10.11 -3.93
N ASN A 70 3.00 9.17 -4.87
CA ASN A 70 1.86 8.90 -5.74
C ASN A 70 0.72 8.17 -4.98
N VAL A 71 -0.31 7.73 -5.71
CA VAL A 71 -1.49 7.06 -5.13
C VAL A 71 -1.16 5.76 -4.40
N ASP A 72 -0.07 5.07 -4.80
CA ASP A 72 0.41 3.83 -4.18
C ASP A 72 1.38 4.10 -3.01
N GLY A 73 1.70 5.37 -2.75
CA GLY A 73 2.64 5.76 -1.70
C GLY A 73 4.10 5.75 -2.15
N PHE A 74 4.39 5.50 -3.44
CA PHE A 74 5.75 5.61 -3.95
C PHE A 74 6.19 7.06 -4.03
N ALA A 75 7.24 7.39 -3.26
CA ALA A 75 7.98 8.62 -3.41
C ALA A 75 8.97 8.53 -4.59
N ALA A 76 9.57 9.67 -4.95
CA ALA A 76 10.60 9.70 -6.00
C ALA A 76 11.75 8.72 -5.73
N LEU A 77 12.11 8.50 -4.45
CA LEU A 77 13.18 7.57 -4.07
C LEU A 77 12.81 6.10 -4.32
N HIS A 78 11.55 5.70 -4.08
CA HIS A 78 11.08 4.35 -4.45
C HIS A 78 11.23 4.12 -5.94
N GLN A 79 10.73 5.05 -6.76
CA GLN A 79 10.78 4.90 -8.21
C GLN A 79 12.22 4.88 -8.73
N ALA A 80 13.11 5.72 -8.18
CA ALA A 80 14.53 5.70 -8.55
C ALA A 80 15.21 4.35 -8.23
N CYS A 81 14.80 3.69 -7.15
CA CYS A 81 15.28 2.33 -6.84
C CYS A 81 14.72 1.29 -7.82
N ILE A 82 13.42 1.36 -8.15
CA ILE A 82 12.77 0.44 -9.11
C ILE A 82 13.36 0.58 -10.53
N ASP A 83 13.78 1.79 -10.90
CA ASP A 83 14.31 2.10 -12.24
C ASP A 83 15.83 1.84 -12.39
N ASP A 84 16.49 1.25 -11.38
CA ASP A 84 17.96 1.08 -11.32
C ASP A 84 18.74 2.40 -11.53
N ASN A 85 18.18 3.51 -11.05
CA ASN A 85 18.74 4.84 -11.27
C ASN A 85 19.56 5.31 -10.06
N ILE A 86 20.73 4.70 -9.87
CA ILE A 86 21.63 4.99 -8.74
C ILE A 86 21.99 6.49 -8.64
N ASP A 87 22.14 7.19 -9.76
CA ASP A 87 22.45 8.62 -9.77
C ASP A 87 21.30 9.45 -9.18
N MET A 88 20.06 9.13 -9.55
CA MET A 88 18.87 9.77 -8.97
C MET A 88 18.66 9.37 -7.51
N VAL A 89 18.92 8.11 -7.13
CA VAL A 89 18.89 7.66 -5.73
C VAL A 89 19.83 8.50 -4.88
N LYS A 90 21.10 8.63 -5.30
CA LYS A 90 22.10 9.45 -4.60
C LYS A 90 21.67 10.90 -4.51
N PHE A 91 21.28 11.48 -5.64
CA PHE A 91 20.82 12.86 -5.72
C PHE A 91 19.64 13.14 -4.78
N LEU A 92 18.62 12.27 -4.75
CA LEU A 92 17.46 12.45 -3.88
C LEU A 92 17.85 12.38 -2.39
N VAL A 93 18.67 11.39 -2.01
CA VAL A 93 19.13 11.25 -0.62
C VAL A 93 19.99 12.44 -0.18
N GLU A 94 20.90 12.91 -1.03
CA GLU A 94 21.73 14.10 -0.77
C GLU A 94 20.89 15.39 -0.63
N ASN A 95 19.72 15.44 -1.28
CA ASN A 95 18.77 16.55 -1.18
C ASN A 95 17.70 16.36 -0.08
N GLY A 96 17.86 15.35 0.79
CA GLY A 96 17.03 15.18 1.99
C GLY A 96 15.80 14.28 1.81
N ALA A 97 15.78 13.41 0.80
CA ALA A 97 14.74 12.39 0.68
C ALA A 97 14.77 11.45 1.90
N SER A 98 13.59 11.08 2.39
CA SER A 98 13.44 10.17 3.50
C SER A 98 13.76 8.73 3.06
N ILE A 99 14.94 8.26 3.44
CA ILE A 99 15.47 6.93 3.09
C ILE A 99 14.55 5.79 3.53
N ASN A 100 13.82 6.01 4.62
CA ASN A 100 12.95 5.03 5.27
C ASN A 100 11.46 5.36 5.14
N GLN A 101 11.07 6.17 4.15
CA GLN A 101 9.65 6.43 3.92
C GLN A 101 8.95 5.16 3.41
N PRO A 102 7.91 4.66 4.10
CA PRO A 102 7.12 3.56 3.58
C PRO A 102 6.17 4.04 2.49
N ASP A 103 5.89 3.17 1.52
CA ASP A 103 4.74 3.29 0.64
C ASP A 103 3.43 2.88 1.36
N ASN A 104 2.33 2.69 0.62
CA ASN A 104 1.07 2.29 1.22
C ASN A 104 1.06 0.84 1.75
N GLU A 105 2.01 0.00 1.32
CA GLU A 105 2.16 -1.39 1.74
C GLU A 105 3.30 -1.58 2.75
N GLY A 106 3.85 -0.49 3.30
CA GLY A 106 4.94 -0.54 4.26
C GLY A 106 6.31 -0.80 3.65
N TRP A 107 6.43 -0.81 2.33
CA TRP A 107 7.71 -0.96 1.64
C TRP A 107 8.49 0.35 1.73
N ILE A 108 9.65 0.31 2.37
CA ILE A 108 10.68 1.35 2.24
C ILE A 108 11.50 1.15 0.96
N PRO A 109 12.22 2.17 0.45
CA PRO A 109 13.07 2.05 -0.74
C PRO A 109 14.02 0.84 -0.75
N LEU A 110 14.50 0.40 0.42
CA LEU A 110 15.35 -0.79 0.53
C LEU A 110 14.62 -2.09 0.17
N HIS A 111 13.31 -2.22 0.42
CA HIS A 111 12.55 -3.38 -0.06
C HIS A 111 12.49 -3.41 -1.59
N ALA A 112 12.29 -2.25 -2.23
CA ALA A 112 12.27 -2.17 -3.68
C ALA A 112 13.62 -2.58 -4.29
N ALA A 113 14.73 -2.04 -3.78
CA ALA A 113 16.07 -2.41 -4.23
C ALA A 113 16.38 -3.91 -4.01
N ALA A 114 15.98 -4.46 -2.85
CA ALA A 114 16.15 -5.88 -2.54
C ALA A 114 15.35 -6.79 -3.49
N SER A 115 14.07 -6.46 -3.73
CA SER A 115 13.19 -7.22 -4.63
C SER A 115 13.66 -7.21 -6.08
N CYS A 116 14.23 -6.10 -6.54
CA CYS A 116 14.73 -5.98 -7.90
C CYS A 116 16.17 -6.48 -8.08
N GLY A 117 16.88 -6.82 -6.99
CA GLY A 117 18.25 -7.29 -7.04
C GLY A 117 19.31 -6.21 -7.31
N TYR A 118 18.98 -4.93 -7.15
CA TYR A 118 19.90 -3.80 -7.38
C TYR A 118 20.84 -3.60 -6.19
N LEU A 119 21.91 -4.41 -6.18
CA LEU A 119 22.84 -4.54 -5.06
C LEU A 119 23.56 -3.22 -4.70
N ASP A 120 24.00 -2.45 -5.70
CA ASP A 120 24.70 -1.17 -5.49
C ASP A 120 23.78 -0.09 -4.88
N ILE A 121 22.51 -0.07 -5.26
CA ILE A 121 21.48 0.76 -4.65
C ILE A 121 21.24 0.31 -3.20
N ALA A 122 21.10 -0.99 -2.95
CA ALA A 122 20.91 -1.52 -1.60
C ALA A 122 22.10 -1.18 -0.69
N GLU A 123 23.34 -1.39 -1.14
CA GLU A 123 24.56 -0.99 -0.43
C GLU A 123 24.56 0.50 -0.10
N TYR A 124 24.23 1.34 -1.09
CA TYR A 124 24.14 2.78 -0.88
C TYR A 124 23.09 3.13 0.18
N LEU A 125 21.85 2.65 0.05
CA LEU A 125 20.77 2.93 1.00
C LEU A 125 21.14 2.49 2.43
N ILE A 126 21.71 1.29 2.59
CA ILE A 126 22.20 0.79 3.88
C ILE A 126 23.28 1.72 4.45
N SER A 127 24.23 2.15 3.61
CA SER A 127 25.28 3.10 4.02
C SER A 127 24.74 4.46 4.49
N GLN A 128 23.56 4.85 3.99
CA GLN A 128 22.88 6.09 4.37
C GLN A 128 21.92 5.92 5.56
N GLY A 129 21.81 4.70 6.13
CA GLY A 129 20.98 4.43 7.31
C GLY A 129 19.59 3.88 6.98
N ALA A 130 19.44 3.16 5.86
CA ALA A 130 18.23 2.39 5.61
C ALA A 130 18.01 1.32 6.70
N TYR A 131 16.75 1.15 7.10
CA TYR A 131 16.35 0.22 8.14
C TYR A 131 16.20 -1.18 7.58
N VAL A 132 17.23 -2.01 7.75
CA VAL A 132 17.24 -3.42 7.28
C VAL A 132 16.21 -4.31 7.97
N GLY A 133 15.70 -3.90 9.14
CA GLY A 133 14.64 -4.59 9.88
C GLY A 133 13.24 -4.00 9.68
N ALA A 134 13.03 -3.11 8.71
CA ALA A 134 11.70 -2.61 8.40
C ALA A 134 10.80 -3.75 7.94
N VAL A 135 9.55 -3.79 8.43
CA VAL A 135 8.57 -4.84 8.12
C VAL A 135 7.40 -4.24 7.37
N ASN A 136 7.04 -4.82 6.24
CA ASN A 136 5.93 -4.38 5.39
C ASN A 136 4.58 -5.00 5.81
N SER A 137 3.51 -4.72 5.05
CA SER A 137 2.16 -5.26 5.28
C SER A 137 2.09 -6.78 5.36
N GLU A 138 2.99 -7.50 4.70
CA GLU A 138 2.99 -8.97 4.70
C GLU A 138 3.86 -9.58 5.80
N GLY A 139 4.49 -8.75 6.64
CA GLY A 139 5.41 -9.24 7.67
C GLY A 139 6.83 -9.50 7.14
N ASN A 140 7.13 -9.07 5.91
CA ASN A 140 8.41 -9.29 5.26
C ASN A 140 9.35 -8.10 5.49
N THR A 141 10.63 -8.42 5.69
CA THR A 141 11.76 -7.47 5.67
C THR A 141 12.40 -7.42 4.29
N PRO A 142 13.30 -6.47 3.99
CA PRO A 142 14.07 -6.50 2.74
C PRO A 142 14.80 -7.83 2.52
N LEU A 143 15.27 -8.48 3.59
CA LEU A 143 15.93 -9.79 3.52
C LEU A 143 14.97 -10.89 3.06
N ASP A 144 13.71 -10.87 3.49
CA ASP A 144 12.71 -11.87 3.12
C ASP A 144 12.28 -11.77 1.64
N ILE A 145 12.49 -10.61 1.04
CA ILE A 145 12.11 -10.28 -0.34
C ILE A 145 13.28 -10.48 -1.32
N ALA A 146 14.51 -10.59 -0.83
CA ALA A 146 15.68 -10.82 -1.67
C ALA A 146 15.61 -12.20 -2.32
N GLU A 147 15.70 -12.26 -3.65
CA GLU A 147 15.70 -13.52 -4.41
C GLU A 147 17.11 -13.91 -4.93
N GLU A 148 18.06 -12.97 -4.91
CA GLU A 148 19.41 -13.15 -5.42
C GLU A 148 20.42 -13.39 -4.28
N GLU A 149 21.27 -14.42 -4.41
CA GLU A 149 22.21 -14.85 -3.36
C GLU A 149 23.09 -13.70 -2.83
N ALA A 150 23.59 -12.83 -3.72
CA ALA A 150 24.41 -11.69 -3.31
C ALA A 150 23.63 -10.65 -2.48
N MET A 151 22.34 -10.45 -2.78
CA MET A 151 21.47 -9.54 -2.03
C MET A 151 21.12 -10.15 -0.66
N GLU A 152 20.79 -11.44 -0.62
CA GLU A 152 20.56 -12.18 0.62
C GLU A 152 21.80 -12.10 1.53
N GLU A 153 23.00 -12.36 1.00
CA GLU A 153 24.24 -12.28 1.77
C GLU A 153 24.49 -10.87 2.33
N LEU A 154 24.30 -9.82 1.51
CA LEU A 154 24.45 -8.42 1.95
C LEU A 154 23.51 -8.12 3.12
N LEU A 155 22.22 -8.37 2.96
CA LEU A 155 21.20 -8.03 3.93
C LEU A 155 21.32 -8.89 5.19
N GLN A 156 21.61 -10.18 5.05
CA GLN A 156 21.80 -11.09 6.18
C GLN A 156 23.01 -10.68 7.02
N ASN A 157 24.12 -10.33 6.38
CA ASN A 157 25.31 -9.81 7.07
C ASN A 157 25.01 -8.49 7.78
N GLU A 158 24.23 -7.61 7.15
CA GLU A 158 23.87 -6.32 7.74
C GLU A 158 22.95 -6.46 8.96
N VAL A 159 21.93 -7.32 8.88
CA VAL A 159 21.06 -7.68 10.01
C VAL A 159 21.89 -8.18 11.18
N ASN A 160 22.82 -9.11 10.93
CA ASN A 160 23.71 -9.66 11.94
C ASN A 160 24.67 -8.60 12.51
N ARG A 161 25.21 -7.73 11.65
CA ARG A 161 26.13 -6.65 12.03
C ARG A 161 25.47 -5.63 12.93
N GLN A 162 24.22 -5.25 12.63
CA GLN A 162 23.43 -4.29 13.41
C GLN A 162 22.79 -4.94 14.65
N GLY A 163 22.75 -6.28 14.73
CA GLY A 163 22.09 -7.00 15.82
C GLY A 163 20.57 -6.82 15.80
N VAL A 164 19.98 -6.74 14.60
CA VAL A 164 18.54 -6.55 14.41
C VAL A 164 17.81 -7.86 14.69
N ASP A 165 16.85 -7.82 15.61
CA ASP A 165 15.95 -8.94 15.88
C ASP A 165 14.73 -8.87 14.94
N ILE A 166 14.81 -9.59 13.82
CA ILE A 166 13.76 -9.62 12.79
C ILE A 166 12.45 -10.15 13.39
N GLU A 167 12.51 -11.17 14.25
CA GLU A 167 11.29 -11.77 14.80
C GLU A 167 10.61 -10.86 15.81
N ALA A 168 11.37 -10.06 16.55
CA ALA A 168 10.81 -8.98 17.35
C ALA A 168 10.15 -7.92 16.47
N ALA A 169 10.77 -7.53 15.35
CA ALA A 169 10.21 -6.54 14.43
C ALA A 169 8.87 -6.99 13.84
N ARG A 170 8.76 -8.24 13.39
CA ARG A 170 7.50 -8.82 12.86
C ARG A 170 6.37 -8.85 13.87
N LYS A 171 6.70 -9.05 15.15
CA LYS A 171 5.73 -9.14 16.26
C LYS A 171 5.40 -7.79 16.88
N GLU A 172 6.08 -6.72 16.49
CA GLU A 172 5.95 -5.42 17.14
C GLU A 172 4.55 -4.83 17.00
N GLU A 173 3.96 -4.92 15.80
CA GLU A 173 2.59 -4.44 15.52
C GLU A 173 1.58 -5.16 16.43
N GLU A 174 1.53 -6.49 16.38
CA GLU A 174 0.64 -7.28 17.24
C GLU A 174 0.86 -7.00 18.73
N ARG A 175 2.12 -6.87 19.16
CA ARG A 175 2.47 -6.58 20.56
C ARG A 175 1.91 -5.24 21.03
N ILE A 176 2.02 -4.20 20.20
CA ILE A 176 1.46 -2.87 20.50
C ILE A 176 -0.06 -2.96 20.57
N MET A 177 -0.68 -3.62 19.59
CA MET A 177 -2.13 -3.79 19.57
C MET A 177 -2.66 -4.57 20.77
N LEU A 178 -1.94 -5.61 21.22
CA LEU A 178 -2.29 -6.36 22.43
C LEU A 178 -2.24 -5.47 23.68
N ARG A 179 -1.21 -4.62 23.79
CA ARG A 179 -1.09 -3.66 24.91
C ARG A 179 -2.29 -2.70 24.92
N ASP A 180 -2.60 -2.13 23.78
CA ASP A 180 -3.64 -1.10 23.66
C ASP A 180 -5.04 -1.70 23.83
N ALA A 181 -5.31 -2.87 23.25
CA ALA A 181 -6.56 -3.61 23.45
C ALA A 181 -6.79 -3.98 24.93
N ARG A 182 -5.74 -4.45 25.64
CA ARG A 182 -5.81 -4.71 27.09
C ARG A 182 -6.09 -3.43 27.88
N GLN A 183 -5.49 -2.32 27.48
CA GLN A 183 -5.73 -1.03 28.13
C GLN A 183 -7.20 -0.60 27.98
N TRP A 184 -7.74 -0.66 26.75
CA TRP A 184 -9.13 -0.28 26.46
C TRP A 184 -10.14 -1.18 27.16
N LEU A 185 -9.88 -2.50 27.19
CA LEU A 185 -10.71 -3.46 27.92
C LEU A 185 -10.73 -3.14 29.41
N ASN A 186 -9.57 -2.90 30.02
CA ASN A 186 -9.45 -2.60 31.45
C ASN A 186 -10.07 -1.25 31.83
N SER A 187 -9.96 -0.23 30.97
CA SER A 187 -10.51 1.09 31.24
C SER A 187 -11.99 1.22 30.85
N GLY A 188 -12.52 0.30 30.04
CA GLY A 188 -13.86 0.39 29.46
C GLY A 188 -14.03 1.55 28.47
N ASN A 189 -12.92 2.06 27.93
CA ASN A 189 -12.92 3.20 27.00
C ASN A 189 -11.94 2.95 25.86
N ILE A 190 -12.48 2.80 24.66
CA ILE A 190 -11.71 2.59 23.43
C ILE A 190 -11.16 3.95 22.98
N ASN A 191 -9.83 4.03 22.88
CA ASN A 191 -9.11 5.19 22.35
C ASN A 191 -8.40 4.82 21.06
N ASP A 192 -9.17 4.33 20.09
CA ASP A 192 -8.63 3.98 18.77
C ASP A 192 -8.54 5.20 17.85
N VAL A 193 -7.40 5.34 17.18
CA VAL A 193 -7.17 6.40 16.20
C VAL A 193 -7.26 5.77 14.83
N ARG A 194 -8.30 6.14 14.07
CA ARG A 194 -8.50 5.62 12.71
C ARG A 194 -7.31 5.98 11.82
N HIS A 195 -6.93 5.05 10.95
CA HIS A 195 -5.86 5.27 9.97
C HIS A 195 -6.25 6.40 8.99
N ALA A 196 -5.35 7.35 8.76
CA ALA A 196 -5.67 8.60 8.06
C ALA A 196 -6.07 8.40 6.59
N LYS A 197 -5.52 7.39 5.92
CA LYS A 197 -5.78 7.12 4.48
C LYS A 197 -7.02 6.25 4.27
N SER A 198 -7.04 5.08 4.90
CA SER A 198 -8.11 4.08 4.72
C SER A 198 -9.33 4.29 5.63
N GLY A 199 -9.19 5.06 6.73
CA GLY A 199 -10.24 5.17 7.74
C GLY A 199 -10.46 3.88 8.54
N GLY A 200 -9.61 2.88 8.35
CA GLY A 200 -9.60 1.60 9.05
C GLY A 200 -9.29 1.76 10.53
N THR A 201 -9.72 0.77 11.32
CA THR A 201 -9.60 0.75 12.78
C THR A 201 -8.67 -0.37 13.22
N ALA A 202 -8.30 -0.39 14.50
CA ALA A 202 -7.56 -1.51 15.09
C ALA A 202 -8.27 -2.87 14.86
N LEU A 203 -9.61 -2.86 14.79
CA LEU A 203 -10.39 -4.06 14.52
C LEU A 203 -10.23 -4.56 13.07
N HIS A 204 -10.07 -3.66 12.09
CA HIS A 204 -9.76 -4.03 10.72
C HIS A 204 -8.35 -4.64 10.61
N VAL A 205 -7.36 -4.04 11.28
CA VAL A 205 -5.98 -4.55 11.28
C VAL A 205 -5.93 -5.94 11.91
N ALA A 206 -6.54 -6.13 13.09
CA ALA A 206 -6.55 -7.43 13.75
C ALA A 206 -7.23 -8.51 12.90
N ALA A 207 -8.26 -8.15 12.14
CA ALA A 207 -8.96 -9.03 11.22
C ALA A 207 -8.10 -9.38 9.98
N ALA A 208 -7.53 -8.38 9.30
CA ALA A 208 -6.69 -8.56 8.11
C ALA A 208 -5.43 -9.39 8.40
N LYS A 209 -4.78 -9.13 9.53
CA LYS A 209 -3.54 -9.81 9.94
C LYS A 209 -3.79 -11.16 10.59
N GLY A 210 -5.00 -11.42 11.07
CA GLY A 210 -5.33 -12.64 11.81
C GLY A 210 -4.82 -12.64 13.25
N TYR A 211 -4.68 -11.47 13.88
CA TYR A 211 -4.30 -11.32 15.29
C TYR A 211 -5.47 -11.69 16.20
N THR A 212 -5.74 -13.00 16.29
CA THR A 212 -6.96 -13.54 16.92
C THR A 212 -7.12 -13.13 18.39
N GLU A 213 -6.05 -13.00 19.15
CA GLU A 213 -6.11 -12.57 20.55
C GLU A 213 -6.43 -11.08 20.67
N VAL A 214 -5.82 -10.23 19.85
CA VAL A 214 -6.16 -8.80 19.76
C VAL A 214 -7.63 -8.65 19.39
N LEU A 215 -8.08 -9.37 18.36
CA LEU A 215 -9.45 -9.32 17.85
C LEU A 215 -10.46 -9.65 18.95
N LYS A 216 -10.23 -10.74 19.70
CA LYS A 216 -11.07 -11.13 20.85
C LYS A 216 -11.11 -10.05 21.93
N LEU A 217 -9.96 -9.48 22.30
CA LEU A 217 -9.89 -8.44 23.32
C LEU A 217 -10.61 -7.16 22.89
N LEU A 218 -10.48 -6.75 21.62
CA LEU A 218 -11.19 -5.58 21.10
C LEU A 218 -12.71 -5.79 21.14
N ILE A 219 -13.20 -6.95 20.72
CA ILE A 219 -14.63 -7.26 20.78
C ILE A 219 -15.13 -7.27 22.25
N GLN A 220 -14.37 -7.86 23.17
CA GLN A 220 -14.68 -7.85 24.61
C GLN A 220 -14.71 -6.43 25.19
N ALA A 221 -13.92 -5.50 24.64
CA ALA A 221 -13.94 -4.09 25.03
C ALA A 221 -15.18 -3.32 24.52
N GLY A 222 -16.07 -3.98 23.77
CA GLY A 222 -17.31 -3.41 23.26
C GLY A 222 -17.15 -2.69 21.91
N TYR A 223 -16.13 -3.04 21.13
CA TYR A 223 -15.93 -2.48 19.79
C TYR A 223 -17.05 -2.93 18.84
N ASP A 224 -17.59 -2.02 18.03
CA ASP A 224 -18.56 -2.36 16.98
C ASP A 224 -17.94 -3.28 15.91
N VAL A 225 -18.42 -4.52 15.84
CA VAL A 225 -17.97 -5.56 14.90
C VAL A 225 -18.31 -5.25 13.43
N ASN A 226 -19.25 -4.33 13.19
CA ASN A 226 -19.72 -3.95 11.86
C ASN A 226 -19.20 -2.56 11.43
N ILE A 227 -18.24 -2.01 12.17
CA ILE A 227 -17.65 -0.72 11.87
C ILE A 227 -17.11 -0.69 10.43
N LYS A 228 -17.37 0.42 9.72
CA LYS A 228 -16.89 0.61 8.36
C LYS A 228 -15.72 1.59 8.27
N ASP A 229 -14.76 1.26 7.41
CA ASP A 229 -13.70 2.16 6.96
C ASP A 229 -14.19 3.12 5.84
N TYR A 230 -13.27 3.81 5.17
CA TYR A 230 -13.62 4.75 4.09
C TYR A 230 -14.01 4.06 2.79
N ASP A 231 -13.66 2.80 2.56
CA ASP A 231 -14.13 2.02 1.41
C ASP A 231 -15.42 1.24 1.73
N GLY A 232 -15.90 1.35 2.98
CA GLY A 232 -17.10 0.69 3.46
C GLY A 232 -16.86 -0.76 3.87
N TRP A 233 -15.61 -1.18 3.97
CA TRP A 233 -15.23 -2.51 4.43
C TRP A 233 -15.54 -2.64 5.91
N THR A 234 -15.99 -3.82 6.30
CA THR A 234 -16.09 -4.23 7.71
C THR A 234 -14.87 -5.07 8.09
N PRO A 235 -14.61 -5.30 9.39
CA PRO A 235 -13.62 -6.27 9.82
C PRO A 235 -13.79 -7.65 9.16
N LEU A 236 -15.03 -8.07 8.86
CA LEU A 236 -15.29 -9.33 8.16
C LEU A 236 -14.81 -9.30 6.70
N HIS A 237 -14.98 -8.17 5.98
CA HIS A 237 -14.41 -8.04 4.63
C HIS A 237 -12.90 -8.21 4.66
N ALA A 238 -12.23 -7.59 5.64
CA ALA A 238 -10.78 -7.67 5.79
C ALA A 238 -10.30 -9.11 6.11
N ALA A 239 -10.92 -9.79 7.08
CA ALA A 239 -10.58 -11.17 7.43
C ALA A 239 -10.83 -12.14 6.26
N ALA A 240 -11.95 -11.97 5.55
CA ALA A 240 -12.31 -12.80 4.41
C ALA A 240 -11.35 -12.62 3.23
N HIS A 241 -11.03 -11.38 2.87
CA HIS A 241 -10.14 -11.06 1.75
C HIS A 241 -8.71 -11.59 1.95
N TRP A 242 -8.19 -11.55 3.17
CA TRP A 242 -6.84 -12.03 3.48
C TRP A 242 -6.80 -13.48 4.00
N GLY A 243 -7.89 -14.24 3.79
CA GLY A 243 -7.94 -15.67 4.09
C GLY A 243 -7.80 -16.01 5.58
N LYS A 244 -8.17 -15.13 6.50
CA LYS A 244 -8.00 -15.34 7.95
C LYS A 244 -9.19 -16.10 8.55
N GLU A 245 -9.23 -17.41 8.34
CA GLU A 245 -10.34 -18.29 8.78
C GLU A 245 -10.75 -18.07 10.24
N GLU A 246 -9.81 -18.07 11.18
CA GLU A 246 -10.15 -17.89 12.59
C GLU A 246 -10.63 -16.48 12.94
N ALA A 247 -10.16 -15.46 12.23
CA ALA A 247 -10.69 -14.12 12.40
C ALA A 247 -12.15 -14.06 11.91
N CYS A 248 -12.47 -14.69 10.77
CA CYS A 248 -13.84 -14.84 10.28
C CYS A 248 -14.72 -15.56 11.30
N ARG A 249 -14.26 -16.70 11.84
CA ARG A 249 -15.01 -17.44 12.88
C ARG A 249 -15.31 -16.58 14.09
N ILE A 250 -14.31 -15.89 14.63
CA ILE A 250 -14.46 -15.02 15.81
C ILE A 250 -15.51 -13.92 15.55
N LEU A 251 -15.47 -13.28 14.38
CA LEU A 251 -16.43 -12.23 14.01
C LEU A 251 -17.86 -12.79 13.89
N VAL A 252 -18.03 -13.96 13.26
CA VAL A 252 -19.35 -14.59 13.09
C VAL A 252 -19.93 -15.05 14.43
N GLU A 253 -19.12 -15.62 15.31
CA GLU A 253 -19.52 -16.00 16.68
C GLU A 253 -19.98 -14.80 17.53
N ASN A 254 -19.51 -13.59 17.19
CA ASN A 254 -19.94 -12.34 17.81
C ASN A 254 -21.01 -11.59 17.00
N LEU A 255 -21.76 -12.32 16.16
CA LEU A 255 -22.94 -11.82 15.45
C LEU A 255 -22.66 -10.61 14.52
N CYS A 256 -21.49 -10.59 13.86
CA CYS A 256 -21.26 -9.62 12.79
C CYS A 256 -22.29 -9.80 11.65
N ASP A 257 -22.64 -8.71 11.00
CA ASP A 257 -23.55 -8.68 9.86
C ASP A 257 -22.80 -9.12 8.59
N MET A 258 -23.07 -10.35 8.17
CA MET A 258 -22.45 -10.96 6.99
C MET A 258 -23.03 -10.44 5.66
N GLU A 259 -24.16 -9.72 5.69
CA GLU A 259 -24.84 -9.18 4.51
C GLU A 259 -24.45 -7.72 4.22
N THR A 260 -23.64 -7.13 5.09
CA THR A 260 -23.18 -5.76 4.93
C THR A 260 -22.37 -5.62 3.64
N VAL A 261 -22.71 -4.60 2.84
CA VAL A 261 -21.97 -4.25 1.61
C VAL A 261 -21.02 -3.07 1.79
N ASN A 262 -19.89 -3.13 1.09
CA ASN A 262 -18.95 -2.02 0.94
C ASN A 262 -19.47 -0.94 -0.02
N LYS A 263 -18.69 0.12 -0.28
CA LYS A 263 -19.12 1.24 -1.14
C LYS A 263 -19.30 0.88 -2.61
N VAL A 264 -18.71 -0.21 -3.07
CA VAL A 264 -18.89 -0.72 -4.45
C VAL A 264 -19.95 -1.80 -4.54
N GLY A 265 -20.64 -2.12 -3.43
CA GLY A 265 -21.76 -3.05 -3.40
C GLY A 265 -21.39 -4.52 -3.23
N GLN A 266 -20.18 -4.81 -2.75
CA GLN A 266 -19.71 -6.17 -2.48
C GLN A 266 -19.90 -6.52 -1.01
N THR A 267 -20.27 -7.77 -0.72
CA THR A 267 -20.29 -8.37 0.61
C THR A 267 -18.92 -8.94 0.97
N ALA A 268 -18.76 -9.41 2.21
CA ALA A 268 -17.55 -10.12 2.62
C ALA A 268 -17.28 -11.39 1.80
N PHE A 269 -18.31 -12.04 1.25
CA PHE A 269 -18.17 -13.22 0.38
C PHE A 269 -17.62 -12.86 -0.99
N ASP A 270 -18.04 -11.71 -1.54
CA ASP A 270 -17.63 -11.26 -2.88
C ASP A 270 -16.14 -10.88 -2.95
N VAL A 271 -15.56 -10.47 -1.82
CA VAL A 271 -14.13 -10.11 -1.70
C VAL A 271 -13.30 -11.20 -1.02
N ALA A 272 -13.90 -12.33 -0.65
CA ALA A 272 -13.22 -13.39 0.09
C ALA A 272 -12.14 -14.07 -0.76
N ASP A 273 -11.05 -14.44 -0.11
CA ASP A 273 -10.08 -15.38 -0.66
C ASP A 273 -10.77 -16.71 -1.02
N GLU A 274 -10.36 -17.32 -2.12
CA GLU A 274 -10.99 -18.54 -2.67
C GLU A 274 -11.02 -19.68 -1.65
N ASP A 275 -9.98 -19.79 -0.81
CA ASP A 275 -9.85 -20.87 0.17
C ASP A 275 -10.83 -20.70 1.34
N VAL A 276 -11.20 -19.47 1.68
CA VAL A 276 -12.05 -19.15 2.84
C VAL A 276 -13.54 -19.04 2.49
N LEU A 277 -13.88 -18.84 1.21
CA LEU A 277 -15.27 -18.65 0.77
C LEU A 277 -16.20 -19.78 1.22
N GLY A 278 -15.82 -21.05 0.99
CA GLY A 278 -16.63 -22.21 1.39
C GLY A 278 -16.84 -22.29 2.90
N TYR A 279 -15.82 -21.92 3.67
CA TYR A 279 -15.89 -21.87 5.13
C TYR A 279 -16.83 -20.78 5.64
N LEU A 280 -16.85 -19.60 5.01
CA LEU A 280 -17.78 -18.51 5.34
C LEU A 280 -19.24 -18.94 5.15
N GLU A 281 -19.56 -19.66 4.07
CA GLU A 281 -20.92 -20.16 3.84
C GLU A 281 -21.38 -21.14 4.94
N GLU A 282 -20.46 -21.98 5.44
CA GLU A 282 -20.75 -22.85 6.58
C GLU A 282 -20.98 -22.07 7.87
N LEU A 283 -20.17 -21.04 8.11
CA LEU A 283 -20.32 -20.15 9.27
C LEU A 283 -21.65 -19.39 9.23
N GLN A 284 -22.06 -18.88 8.06
CA GLN A 284 -23.34 -18.20 7.88
C GLN A 284 -24.52 -19.11 8.19
N LYS A 285 -24.49 -20.37 7.71
CA LYS A 285 -25.52 -21.37 8.05
C LYS A 285 -25.61 -21.59 9.56
N LYS A 286 -24.47 -21.65 10.26
CA LYS A 286 -24.42 -21.78 11.73
C LYS A 286 -24.99 -20.55 12.43
N GLN A 287 -24.63 -19.35 12.00
CA GLN A 287 -25.11 -18.10 12.58
C GLN A 287 -26.65 -17.98 12.45
N ASN A 288 -27.19 -18.35 11.29
CA ASN A 288 -28.63 -18.38 11.05
C ASN A 288 -29.35 -19.35 11.99
N MET A 289 -28.80 -20.55 12.21
CA MET A 289 -29.40 -21.51 13.16
C MET A 289 -29.44 -20.95 14.58
N VAL A 290 -28.41 -20.23 15.03
CA VAL A 290 -28.37 -19.60 16.37
C VAL A 290 -29.38 -18.45 16.48
N GLY A 291 -29.56 -17.67 15.41
CA GLY A 291 -30.57 -16.60 15.33
C GLY A 291 -32.02 -17.11 15.45
N PHE A 292 -32.32 -18.32 14.98
CA PHE A 292 -33.66 -18.92 15.09
C PHE A 292 -34.03 -19.35 16.53
N PHE A 293 -33.06 -19.73 17.37
CA PHE A 293 -33.33 -20.16 18.76
C PHE A 293 -33.38 -19.00 19.77
N SER A 294 -33.12 -17.77 19.34
CA SER A 294 -33.09 -16.58 20.21
C SER A 294 -34.34 -15.69 20.09
N VAL A 295 -35.36 -16.10 19.32
CA VAL A 295 -36.68 -15.45 19.32
C VAL A 295 -37.47 -15.94 20.55
N PRO A 296 -37.83 -15.08 21.53
CA PRO A 296 -38.73 -15.49 22.60
C PRO A 296 -40.09 -15.78 21.98
N GLU A 297 -40.67 -16.95 22.25
CA GLU A 297 -42.08 -17.23 22.03
C GLU A 297 -42.90 -16.11 22.68
N GLN A 298 -43.38 -15.16 21.87
CA GLN A 298 -44.45 -14.28 22.29
C GLN A 298 -45.70 -15.15 22.39
N ASN A 299 -46.06 -15.47 23.64
CA ASN A 299 -47.31 -16.08 24.04
C ASN A 299 -48.48 -15.46 23.28
N VAL A 300 -49.04 -16.23 22.36
CA VAL A 300 -50.41 -16.03 21.89
C VAL A 300 -51.31 -16.86 22.81
N ASN A 301 -51.87 -16.22 23.83
CA ASN A 301 -53.10 -16.63 24.52
C ASN A 301 -53.88 -15.37 24.89
#